data_AF-A0AAX3YVE0-F1
#
_entry.id   AF-A0AAX3YVE0-F1
#
_cell.length_a   1.000
_cell.length_b   1.000
_cell.length_c   1.000
_cell.angle_alpha   90.00
_cell.angle_beta   90.00
_cell.angle_gamma   90.00
#
_symmetry.space_group_name_H-M   'P 1'
#
loop_
_entity.id
_entity.type
_entity.pdbx_description
1 polymer ?
#
loop_
_entity_poly.entity_id
_entity_poly.type
_entity_poly.pdbx_seq_one_letter_code
_entity_poly.pdbx_strand_id
1 'polypeptide(L)'
;MAQFEIASGDREERLVFEGHYAAEVDLTGFAIGDLAYIFSPHHEMAAISHKVVDRGIPFVIEKPAGVDVPQLQAIADAAHRAKVPATVPFVQRNAPVETWLRQAGDIVYERLSFVAGPPGRYRRNGSPWMLDPPRSGGGCLTNLGPHFVDLALRHIGASVDVTHKRSVVGDGSVPWGQILRHLRNVKYDDALSLEYEYRWHPQDLDEPEVGFRRSAQHLRSLLAECDADTSGRTVGVAL
;
A
#
# COMPACT_ATOMS: atom_id res chain seq x y z
N MET A 1 0.73 -24.60 -10.39
CA MET A 1 -0.27 -25.54 -9.85
C MET A 1 -1.30 -24.67 -9.17
N ALA A 2 -2.46 -24.49 -9.81
CA ALA A 2 -3.53 -23.66 -9.29
C ALA A 2 -4.39 -24.50 -8.34
N GLN A 3 -4.81 -23.95 -7.21
CA GLN A 3 -5.78 -24.54 -6.31
C GLN A 3 -7.03 -23.65 -6.33
N PHE A 4 -8.20 -24.27 -6.47
CA PHE A 4 -9.49 -23.60 -6.42
C PHE A 4 -10.24 -24.18 -5.22
N GLU A 5 -10.87 -23.33 -4.42
CA GLU A 5 -11.72 -23.74 -3.30
C GLU A 5 -13.10 -23.12 -3.47
N ILE A 6 -14.16 -23.89 -3.18
CA ILE A 6 -15.56 -23.47 -3.29
C ILE A 6 -16.20 -23.65 -1.91
N ALA A 7 -16.93 -22.64 -1.44
CA ALA A 7 -17.78 -22.75 -0.26
C ALA A 7 -19.23 -22.48 -0.66
N SER A 8 -20.12 -23.46 -0.45
CA SER A 8 -21.58 -23.31 -0.58
C SER A 8 -22.21 -23.20 0.81
N GLY A 9 -23.20 -22.32 0.94
CA GLY A 9 -23.89 -22.07 2.22
C GLY A 9 -25.26 -22.74 2.26
N ASP A 10 -25.43 -23.74 3.13
CA ASP A 10 -26.36 -23.68 4.27
C ASP A 10 -26.28 -24.96 5.15
N ARG A 11 -26.29 -24.76 6.49
CA ARG A 11 -26.44 -25.72 7.60
C ARG A 11 -25.41 -26.85 7.75
N GLU A 12 -24.55 -26.74 8.77
CA GLU A 12 -23.83 -27.82 9.51
C GLU A 12 -23.30 -29.06 8.74
N GLU A 13 -23.17 -28.98 7.42
CA GLU A 13 -22.58 -30.02 6.61
C GLU A 13 -21.08 -29.80 6.55
N ARG A 14 -20.33 -30.88 6.78
CA ARG A 14 -18.89 -30.99 6.49
C ARG A 14 -18.58 -30.17 5.23
N LEU A 15 -17.70 -29.18 5.33
CA LEU A 15 -17.09 -28.53 4.16
C LEU A 15 -16.46 -29.64 3.29
N VAL A 16 -17.16 -30.07 2.25
CA VAL A 16 -16.62 -31.00 1.26
C VAL A 16 -15.90 -30.15 0.23
N PHE A 17 -14.58 -30.20 0.29
CA PHE A 17 -13.71 -29.49 -0.64
C PHE A 17 -13.56 -30.32 -1.92
N GLU A 18 -14.25 -29.93 -2.98
CA GLU A 18 -14.00 -30.45 -4.34
C GLU A 18 -13.03 -29.51 -5.07
N GLY A 19 -11.74 -29.82 -4.99
CA GLY A 19 -10.70 -29.09 -5.72
C GLY A 19 -10.64 -29.54 -7.18
N HIS A 20 -10.99 -28.66 -8.12
CA HIS A 20 -10.80 -28.91 -9.54
C HIS A 20 -9.39 -28.51 -9.99
N TYR A 21 -8.56 -29.49 -10.38
CA TYR A 21 -7.27 -29.27 -11.03
C TYR A 21 -7.43 -29.44 -12.54
N ALA A 22 -7.47 -28.32 -13.29
CA ALA A 22 -7.56 -28.38 -14.74
C ALA A 22 -6.82 -27.21 -15.41
N ALA A 23 -6.31 -27.44 -16.63
CA ALA A 23 -5.69 -26.42 -17.48
C ALA A 23 -6.72 -25.38 -17.97
N GLU A 24 -8.00 -25.74 -17.94
CA GLU A 24 -9.13 -24.83 -18.08
C GLU A 24 -9.92 -24.78 -16.78
N VAL A 25 -10.33 -23.57 -16.40
CA VAL A 25 -11.22 -23.36 -15.26
C VAL A 25 -12.62 -23.85 -15.64
N ASP A 26 -13.01 -25.01 -15.13
CA ASP A 26 -14.37 -25.51 -15.24
C ASP A 26 -15.25 -24.81 -14.19
N LEU A 27 -16.23 -24.06 -14.67
CA LEU A 27 -17.20 -23.32 -13.85
C LEU A 27 -18.61 -23.92 -13.94
N THR A 28 -18.78 -25.12 -14.50
CA THR A 28 -20.11 -25.72 -14.74
C THR A 28 -20.82 -26.15 -13.45
N GLY A 29 -20.07 -26.40 -12.37
CA GLY A 29 -20.61 -26.80 -11.06
C GLY A 29 -21.08 -25.66 -10.15
N PHE A 30 -20.86 -24.39 -10.51
CA PHE A 30 -21.19 -23.25 -9.64
C PHE A 30 -22.69 -22.94 -9.66
N ALA A 31 -23.30 -22.88 -8.48
CA ALA A 31 -24.67 -22.49 -8.20
C ALA A 31 -24.76 -21.02 -7.72
N ILE A 32 -26.00 -20.51 -7.65
CA ILE A 32 -26.28 -19.19 -7.08
C ILE A 32 -25.91 -19.21 -5.59
N GLY A 33 -25.02 -18.30 -5.19
CA GLY A 33 -24.56 -18.17 -3.80
C GLY A 33 -23.17 -18.75 -3.54
N ASP A 34 -22.56 -19.41 -4.52
CA ASP A 34 -21.20 -19.94 -4.38
C ASP A 34 -20.13 -18.83 -4.37
N LEU A 35 -19.02 -19.12 -3.69
CA LEU A 35 -17.82 -18.27 -3.61
C LEU A 35 -16.63 -19.02 -4.23
N ALA A 36 -15.90 -18.35 -5.13
CA ALA A 36 -14.67 -18.89 -5.69
C ALA A 36 -13.43 -18.39 -4.94
N TYR A 37 -12.50 -19.28 -4.61
CA TYR A 37 -11.14 -18.91 -4.21
C TYR A 37 -10.17 -19.18 -5.36
N ILE A 38 -9.40 -18.15 -5.75
CA ILE A 38 -8.51 -18.20 -6.90
C ILE A 38 -7.05 -18.23 -6.40
N PHE A 39 -6.41 -19.39 -6.50
CA PHE A 39 -4.97 -19.56 -6.27
C PHE A 39 -4.31 -20.10 -7.54
N SER A 40 -3.45 -19.32 -8.18
CA SER A 40 -2.74 -19.73 -9.41
C SER A 40 -1.40 -19.01 -9.53
N PRO A 41 -0.46 -19.43 -10.40
CA PRO A 41 0.63 -18.57 -10.79
C PRO A 41 0.15 -17.18 -11.24
N HIS A 42 0.84 -16.10 -10.85
CA HIS A 42 0.34 -14.74 -11.00
C HIS A 42 -0.09 -14.40 -12.44
N HIS A 43 0.67 -14.84 -13.45
CA HIS A 43 0.34 -14.62 -14.87
C HIS A 43 -0.97 -15.26 -15.34
N GLU A 44 -1.52 -16.25 -14.63
CA GLU A 44 -2.77 -16.93 -14.98
C GLU A 44 -3.98 -16.29 -14.29
N MET A 45 -3.75 -15.59 -13.17
CA MET A 45 -4.78 -15.05 -12.28
C MET A 45 -5.78 -14.13 -12.99
N ALA A 46 -5.31 -13.24 -13.89
CA ALA A 46 -6.18 -12.31 -14.60
C ALA A 46 -7.16 -13.02 -15.54
N ALA A 47 -6.67 -13.98 -16.33
CA ALA A 47 -7.51 -14.75 -17.24
C ALA A 47 -8.57 -15.57 -16.49
N ILE A 48 -8.19 -16.16 -15.36
CA ILE A 48 -9.10 -16.90 -14.49
C ILE A 48 -10.16 -15.96 -13.90
N SER A 49 -9.75 -14.81 -13.39
CA SER A 49 -10.65 -13.82 -12.78
C SER A 49 -11.71 -13.33 -13.75
N HIS A 50 -11.35 -13.07 -15.01
CA HIS A 50 -12.33 -12.66 -16.02
C HIS A 50 -13.40 -13.73 -16.26
N LYS A 51 -13.04 -15.02 -16.32
CA LYS A 51 -14.02 -16.11 -16.46
C LYS A 51 -14.98 -16.19 -15.27
N VAL A 52 -14.48 -15.98 -14.06
CA VAL A 52 -15.28 -15.97 -12.83
C VAL A 52 -16.23 -14.76 -12.80
N VAL A 53 -15.74 -13.59 -13.19
CA VAL A 53 -16.53 -12.36 -13.32
C VAL A 53 -17.64 -12.51 -14.37
N ASP A 54 -17.34 -13.08 -15.54
CA ASP A 54 -18.32 -13.29 -16.62
C ASP A 54 -19.49 -14.20 -16.19
N ARG A 55 -19.26 -15.07 -15.21
CA ARG A 55 -20.28 -15.93 -14.60
C ARG A 55 -21.01 -15.28 -13.43
N GLY A 56 -20.62 -14.08 -13.00
CA GLY A 56 -21.24 -13.40 -11.87
C GLY A 56 -20.88 -13.98 -10.50
N ILE A 57 -19.81 -14.78 -10.41
CA ILE A 57 -19.46 -15.52 -9.18
C ILE A 57 -18.60 -14.63 -8.28
N PRO A 58 -19.01 -14.33 -7.03
CA PRO A 58 -18.16 -13.66 -6.04
C PRO A 58 -16.85 -14.41 -5.82
N PHE A 59 -15.75 -13.70 -5.55
CA PHE A 59 -14.46 -14.38 -5.36
C PHE A 59 -13.48 -13.73 -4.39
N VAL A 60 -12.63 -14.59 -3.80
CA VAL A 60 -11.40 -14.24 -3.09
C VAL A 60 -10.23 -14.62 -3.98
N ILE A 61 -9.36 -13.67 -4.32
CA ILE A 61 -8.19 -13.92 -5.17
C ILE A 61 -6.90 -13.70 -4.39
N GLU A 62 -5.97 -14.66 -4.46
CA GLU A 62 -4.66 -14.51 -3.81
C GLU A 62 -3.86 -13.33 -4.36
N LYS A 63 -3.00 -12.79 -3.50
CA LYS A 63 -2.08 -11.72 -3.90
C LYS A 63 -0.73 -12.27 -4.35
N PRO A 64 -0.07 -11.57 -5.28
CA PRO A 64 -0.65 -10.59 -6.21
C PRO A 64 -1.59 -11.25 -7.22
N ALA A 65 -2.68 -10.57 -7.55
CA ALA A 65 -3.73 -11.05 -8.45
C ALA A 65 -3.36 -11.00 -9.95
N GLY A 66 -2.09 -10.76 -10.28
CA GLY A 66 -1.58 -10.54 -11.64
C GLY A 66 -0.11 -10.16 -11.63
N VAL A 67 0.48 -9.96 -12.81
CA VAL A 67 1.91 -9.65 -12.95
C VAL A 67 2.23 -8.16 -13.11
N ASP A 68 1.22 -7.34 -13.40
CA ASP A 68 1.38 -5.91 -13.60
C ASP A 68 0.11 -5.12 -13.23
N VAL A 69 0.25 -3.80 -13.10
CA VAL A 69 -0.86 -2.89 -12.74
C VAL A 69 -2.01 -2.94 -13.75
N PRO A 70 -1.78 -2.93 -15.09
CA PRO A 70 -2.86 -3.05 -16.06
C PRO A 70 -3.74 -4.30 -15.88
N GLN A 71 -3.15 -5.47 -15.60
CA GLN A 71 -3.91 -6.69 -15.32
C GLN A 71 -4.77 -6.54 -14.06
N LEU A 72 -4.19 -6.03 -12.97
CA LEU A 72 -4.92 -5.82 -11.72
C LEU A 72 -6.09 -4.85 -11.92
N GLN A 73 -5.87 -3.76 -12.64
CA GLN A 73 -6.91 -2.76 -12.96
C GLN A 73 -8.03 -3.40 -13.80
N ALA A 74 -7.68 -4.19 -14.81
CA ALA A 74 -8.66 -4.87 -15.66
C ALA A 74 -9.57 -5.82 -14.85
N ILE A 75 -9.02 -6.56 -13.89
CA ILE A 75 -9.79 -7.42 -12.99
C ILE A 75 -10.74 -6.58 -12.13
N ALA A 76 -10.22 -5.54 -11.48
CA ALA A 76 -11.01 -4.66 -10.61
C ALA A 76 -12.16 -3.99 -11.37
N ASP A 77 -11.88 -3.44 -12.56
CA ASP A 77 -12.87 -2.78 -13.40
C ASP A 77 -13.92 -3.76 -13.91
N ALA A 78 -13.53 -4.98 -14.29
CA ALA A 78 -14.47 -6.00 -14.73
C ALA A 78 -15.41 -6.43 -13.61
N ALA A 79 -14.88 -6.73 -12.42
CA ALA A 79 -15.68 -7.08 -11.25
C ALA A 79 -16.62 -5.94 -10.85
N HIS A 80 -16.13 -4.69 -10.85
CA HIS A 80 -16.94 -3.52 -10.56
C HIS A 80 -18.10 -3.35 -11.55
N ARG A 81 -17.82 -3.39 -12.86
CA ARG A 81 -18.86 -3.26 -13.90
C ARG A 81 -19.92 -4.36 -13.81
N ALA A 82 -19.49 -5.59 -13.55
CA ALA A 82 -20.38 -6.75 -13.40
C ALA A 82 -21.09 -6.80 -12.04
N LYS A 83 -20.74 -5.90 -11.10
CA LYS A 83 -21.21 -5.89 -9.71
C LYS A 83 -20.93 -7.22 -8.97
N VAL A 84 -19.82 -7.84 -9.31
CA VAL A 84 -19.34 -9.08 -8.68
C VAL A 84 -18.47 -8.72 -7.48
N PRO A 85 -18.82 -9.13 -6.25
CA PRO A 85 -17.96 -8.93 -5.09
C PRO A 85 -16.62 -9.64 -5.27
N ALA A 86 -15.53 -8.90 -5.08
CA ALA A 86 -14.16 -9.40 -5.19
C ALA A 86 -13.34 -8.90 -4.00
N THR A 87 -12.49 -9.76 -3.43
CA THR A 87 -11.59 -9.37 -2.34
C THR A 87 -10.24 -10.10 -2.43
N VAL A 88 -9.24 -9.57 -1.72
CA VAL A 88 -7.88 -10.08 -1.66
C VAL A 88 -7.54 -10.40 -0.19
N PRO A 89 -6.96 -11.57 0.12
CA PRO A 89 -6.65 -11.96 1.49
C PRO A 89 -5.37 -11.28 1.98
N PHE A 90 -5.48 -10.02 2.39
CA PHE A 90 -4.42 -9.34 3.12
C PHE A 90 -4.37 -9.84 4.57
N VAL A 91 -3.80 -11.03 4.77
CA VAL A 91 -3.79 -11.75 6.06
C VAL A 91 -3.10 -11.02 7.22
N GLN A 92 -2.33 -9.97 6.93
CA GLN A 92 -1.72 -9.14 7.98
C GLN A 92 -2.72 -8.17 8.62
N ARG A 93 -3.86 -7.88 7.97
CA ARG A 93 -4.92 -7.06 8.54
C ARG A 93 -5.51 -7.74 9.76
N ASN A 94 -5.70 -6.99 10.83
CA ASN A 94 -6.20 -7.45 12.13
C ASN A 94 -5.38 -8.60 12.73
N ALA A 95 -4.14 -8.81 12.26
CA ALA A 95 -3.23 -9.73 12.92
C ALA A 95 -2.97 -9.24 14.35
N PRO A 96 -2.59 -10.13 15.28
CA PRO A 96 -2.37 -9.75 16.68
C PRO A 96 -1.47 -8.52 16.84
N VAL A 97 -0.46 -8.37 15.97
CA VAL A 97 0.45 -7.21 15.95
C VAL A 97 -0.27 -5.88 15.73
N GLU A 98 -1.24 -5.79 14.81
CA GLU A 98 -2.00 -4.57 14.55
C GLU A 98 -2.83 -4.20 15.79
N THR A 99 -3.43 -5.20 16.45
CA THR A 99 -4.20 -5.01 17.68
C THR A 99 -3.33 -4.46 18.82
N TRP A 100 -2.11 -4.98 19.00
CA TRP A 100 -1.17 -4.49 20.02
C TRP A 100 -0.62 -3.09 19.69
N LEU A 101 -0.32 -2.82 18.42
CA LEU A 101 0.16 -1.49 17.98
C LEU A 101 -0.88 -0.40 18.26
N ARG A 102 -2.17 -0.67 18.02
CA ARG A 102 -3.26 0.28 18.31
C ARG A 102 -3.39 0.62 19.80
N GLN A 103 -2.94 -0.27 20.70
CA GLN A 103 -2.93 0.00 22.15
C GLN A 103 -1.78 0.93 22.56
N ALA A 104 -0.73 1.06 21.76
CA ALA A 104 0.44 1.88 22.06
C ALA A 104 0.22 3.39 21.78
N GLY A 105 -0.89 3.76 21.15
CA GLY A 105 -1.22 5.14 20.76
C GLY A 105 -1.05 5.38 19.26
N ASP A 106 -0.96 6.65 18.87
CA ASP A 106 -0.85 7.04 17.46
C ASP A 106 0.51 6.65 16.86
N ILE A 107 0.48 6.13 15.63
CA ILE A 107 1.69 5.75 14.90
C ILE A 107 2.33 7.01 14.31
N VAL A 108 3.46 7.43 14.90
CA VAL A 108 4.25 8.59 14.41
C VAL A 108 5.31 8.15 13.39
N TYR A 109 5.79 6.91 13.48
CA TYR A 109 6.79 6.33 12.58
C TYR A 109 6.61 4.82 12.48
N GLU A 110 6.68 4.28 11.26
CA GLU A 110 6.59 2.85 11.00
C GLU A 110 7.71 2.39 10.06
N ARG A 111 8.38 1.30 10.42
CA ARG A 111 9.34 0.61 9.57
C ARG A 111 9.05 -0.89 9.58
N LEU A 112 8.78 -1.43 8.39
CA LEU A 112 8.46 -2.84 8.21
C LEU A 112 9.62 -3.54 7.50
N SER A 113 9.96 -4.75 7.94
CA SER A 113 10.97 -5.58 7.30
C SER A 113 10.54 -7.04 7.39
N PHE A 114 10.60 -7.75 6.27
CA PHE A 114 10.19 -9.14 6.22
C PHE A 114 11.23 -10.00 5.53
N VAL A 115 11.83 -10.90 6.30
CA VAL A 115 12.90 -11.79 5.84
C VAL A 115 12.30 -13.16 5.57
N ALA A 116 11.96 -13.42 4.31
CA ALA A 116 11.27 -14.66 3.89
C ALA A 116 12.21 -15.86 3.66
N GLY A 117 13.49 -15.71 4.00
CA GLY A 117 14.54 -16.67 3.69
C GLY A 117 14.98 -16.66 2.22
N PRO A 118 15.90 -17.57 1.83
CA PRO A 118 16.50 -17.59 0.50
C PRO A 118 15.51 -18.02 -0.60
N PRO A 119 15.71 -17.57 -1.87
CA PRO A 119 14.84 -17.89 -3.00
C PRO A 119 14.74 -19.39 -3.31
N GLY A 120 15.71 -20.20 -2.87
CA GLY A 120 15.66 -21.66 -2.99
C GLY A 120 14.40 -22.30 -2.39
N ARG A 121 13.72 -21.63 -1.46
CA ARG A 121 12.42 -22.06 -0.91
C ARG A 121 11.36 -22.28 -1.99
N TYR A 122 11.37 -21.50 -3.06
CA TYR A 122 10.34 -21.58 -4.10
C TYR A 122 10.38 -22.91 -4.86
N ARG A 123 11.58 -23.42 -5.16
CA ARG A 123 11.74 -24.75 -5.78
C ARG A 123 11.33 -25.86 -4.83
N ARG A 124 11.76 -25.79 -3.56
CA ARG A 124 11.37 -26.78 -2.53
C ARG A 124 9.86 -26.87 -2.33
N ASN A 125 9.17 -25.74 -2.43
CA ASN A 125 7.72 -25.64 -2.25
C ASN A 125 6.94 -25.84 -3.58
N GLY A 126 7.56 -26.41 -4.62
CA GLY A 126 6.86 -26.71 -5.89
C GLY A 126 6.41 -25.47 -6.69
N SER A 127 6.96 -24.29 -6.39
CA SER A 127 6.62 -23.01 -7.02
C SER A 127 7.81 -22.37 -7.75
N PRO A 128 8.52 -23.07 -8.65
CA PRO A 128 9.71 -22.55 -9.32
C PRO A 128 9.40 -21.33 -10.21
N TRP A 129 8.14 -21.17 -10.65
CA TRP A 129 7.65 -20.03 -11.42
C TRP A 129 7.79 -18.70 -10.68
N MET A 130 7.91 -18.70 -9.35
CA MET A 130 8.21 -17.51 -8.56
C MET A 130 9.60 -16.92 -8.82
N LEU A 131 10.48 -17.70 -9.47
CA LEU A 131 11.82 -17.28 -9.89
C LEU A 131 11.88 -16.82 -11.35
N ASP A 132 10.73 -16.74 -12.02
CA ASP A 132 10.58 -16.39 -13.43
C ASP A 132 9.79 -15.07 -13.54
N PRO A 133 10.47 -13.91 -13.71
CA PRO A 133 9.81 -12.60 -13.64
C PRO A 133 8.60 -12.40 -14.56
N PRO A 134 8.61 -12.85 -15.83
CA PRO A 134 7.41 -12.87 -16.67
C PRO A 134 6.20 -13.59 -16.07
N ARG A 135 6.40 -14.63 -15.24
CA ARG A 135 5.32 -15.40 -14.62
C ARG A 135 4.94 -14.90 -13.24
N SER A 136 5.88 -14.29 -12.52
CA SER A 136 5.71 -13.82 -11.15
C SER A 136 5.39 -12.33 -11.01
N GLY A 137 5.61 -11.53 -12.07
CA GLY A 137 5.45 -10.06 -12.02
C GLY A 137 6.55 -9.35 -11.25
N GLY A 138 7.62 -10.06 -10.89
CA GLY A 138 8.75 -9.49 -10.16
C GLY A 138 9.24 -10.37 -9.01
N GLY A 139 9.91 -9.73 -8.06
CA GLY A 139 10.64 -10.39 -6.99
C GLY A 139 9.90 -10.45 -5.65
N CYS A 140 10.68 -10.41 -4.57
CA CYS A 140 10.16 -10.45 -3.20
C CYS A 140 9.21 -9.28 -2.91
N LEU A 141 9.46 -8.09 -3.46
CA LEU A 141 8.61 -6.92 -3.28
C LEU A 141 7.21 -7.17 -3.86
N THR A 142 7.10 -7.66 -5.09
CA THR A 142 5.80 -8.00 -5.72
C THR A 142 5.05 -9.08 -4.94
N ASN A 143 5.78 -10.10 -4.44
CA ASN A 143 5.17 -11.22 -3.73
C ASN A 143 4.73 -10.89 -2.28
N LEU A 144 5.53 -10.11 -1.55
CA LEU A 144 5.40 -9.92 -0.09
C LEU A 144 5.05 -8.49 0.29
N GLY A 145 5.52 -7.52 -0.50
CA GLY A 145 5.29 -6.09 -0.31
C GLY A 145 3.82 -5.69 -0.19
N PRO A 146 2.87 -6.26 -0.97
CA PRO A 146 1.47 -5.84 -0.91
C PRO A 146 0.87 -5.88 0.50
N HIS A 147 1.25 -6.84 1.35
CA HIS A 147 0.77 -6.88 2.74
C HIS A 147 1.22 -5.68 3.57
N PHE A 148 2.46 -5.24 3.39
CA PHE A 148 3.04 -4.15 4.16
C PHE A 148 2.63 -2.79 3.63
N VAL A 149 2.46 -2.69 2.31
CA VAL A 149 1.87 -1.50 1.69
C VAL A 149 0.44 -1.32 2.17
N ASP A 150 -0.37 -2.40 2.15
CA ASP A 150 -1.74 -2.37 2.67
C ASP A 150 -1.82 -1.92 4.14
N LEU A 151 -0.99 -2.50 5.01
CA LEU A 151 -0.91 -2.07 6.42
C LEU A 151 -0.52 -0.59 6.55
N ALA A 152 0.52 -0.16 5.85
CA ALA A 152 0.98 1.23 5.92
C ALA A 152 -0.13 2.22 5.47
N LEU A 153 -0.83 1.93 4.37
CA LEU A 153 -1.96 2.73 3.91
C LEU A 153 -3.07 2.81 4.97
N ARG A 154 -3.34 1.69 5.64
CA ARG A 154 -4.37 1.58 6.68
C ARG A 154 -3.97 2.31 7.97
N HIS A 155 -2.69 2.31 8.33
CA HIS A 155 -2.14 3.06 9.47
C HIS A 155 -2.11 4.57 9.20
N ILE A 156 -1.79 4.98 7.97
CA ILE A 156 -1.84 6.38 7.53
C ILE A 156 -3.29 6.90 7.52
N GLY A 157 -4.27 6.05 7.22
CA GLY A 157 -5.69 6.41 7.24
C GLY A 157 -6.14 7.29 6.08
N ALA A 158 -5.32 7.41 5.02
CA ALA A 158 -5.64 8.16 3.80
C ALA A 158 -5.28 7.34 2.55
N SER A 159 -6.00 7.54 1.45
CA SER A 159 -5.57 7.06 0.13
C SER A 159 -4.25 7.75 -0.22
N VAL A 160 -3.24 6.95 -0.58
CA VAL A 160 -1.98 7.52 -1.07
C VAL A 160 -2.12 7.72 -2.57
N ASP A 161 -2.68 8.87 -2.94
CA ASP A 161 -2.70 9.33 -4.34
C ASP A 161 -1.31 9.85 -4.77
N VAL A 162 -0.38 10.00 -3.83
CA VAL A 162 0.89 10.70 -4.06
C VAL A 162 2.08 9.88 -3.58
N THR A 163 2.90 9.45 -4.53
CA THR A 163 4.27 9.03 -4.23
C THR A 163 5.11 10.29 -4.01
N HIS A 164 5.47 10.58 -2.76
CA HIS A 164 6.38 11.69 -2.48
C HIS A 164 7.82 11.26 -2.72
N LYS A 165 8.49 11.97 -3.62
CA LYS A 165 9.94 11.88 -3.79
C LYS A 165 10.63 12.77 -2.76
N ARG A 166 11.91 12.47 -2.49
CA ARG A 166 12.76 13.39 -1.73
C ARG A 166 12.71 14.73 -2.45
N SER A 167 12.45 15.80 -1.70
CA SER A 167 12.20 17.12 -2.27
C SER A 167 12.85 18.17 -1.40
N VAL A 168 13.20 19.28 -2.04
CA VAL A 168 13.66 20.50 -1.39
C VAL A 168 12.54 21.04 -0.50
N VAL A 169 12.87 21.67 0.63
CA VAL A 169 11.88 22.29 1.51
C VAL A 169 11.00 23.28 0.73
N GLY A 170 9.69 23.06 0.78
CA GLY A 170 8.68 23.82 0.03
C GLY A 170 8.11 23.10 -1.19
N ASP A 171 8.84 22.15 -1.78
CA ASP A 171 8.37 21.38 -2.94
C ASP A 171 7.67 20.06 -2.55
N GLY A 172 7.80 19.66 -1.28
CA GLY A 172 7.23 18.43 -0.72
C GLY A 172 5.87 18.62 -0.02
N SER A 173 5.36 17.56 0.61
CA SER A 173 4.09 17.59 1.36
C SER A 173 4.21 17.98 2.83
N VAL A 174 5.44 18.17 3.33
CA VAL A 174 5.65 18.58 4.72
C VAL A 174 5.02 19.96 4.93
N PRO A 175 4.08 20.13 5.89
CA PRO A 175 3.34 21.37 6.08
C PRO A 175 4.18 22.39 6.87
N TRP A 176 5.30 22.84 6.30
CA TRP A 176 6.31 23.69 6.93
C TRP A 176 5.71 24.93 7.61
N GLY A 177 4.77 25.63 6.96
CA GLY A 177 4.12 26.80 7.56
C GLY A 177 3.36 26.48 8.85
N GLN A 178 2.71 25.32 8.95
CA GLN A 178 2.02 24.90 10.18
C GLN A 178 3.02 24.55 11.28
N ILE A 179 4.09 23.84 10.94
CA ILE A 179 5.17 23.44 11.86
C ILE A 179 5.84 24.68 12.45
N LEU A 180 6.24 25.64 11.60
CA LEU A 180 6.91 26.86 12.03
C LEU A 180 6.00 27.72 12.92
N ARG A 181 4.72 27.85 12.59
CA ARG A 181 3.73 28.52 13.46
C ARG A 181 3.62 27.82 14.82
N HIS A 182 3.61 26.49 14.84
CA HIS A 182 3.57 25.74 16.09
C HIS A 182 4.82 25.97 16.94
N LEU A 183 6.01 25.91 16.35
CA LEU A 183 7.28 26.21 17.02
C LEU A 183 7.29 27.62 17.62
N ARG A 184 6.78 28.62 16.89
CA ARG A 184 6.60 29.99 17.42
C ARG A 184 5.63 30.05 18.58
N ASN A 185 4.49 29.35 18.50
CA ASN A 185 3.50 29.33 19.57
C ASN A 185 4.06 28.73 20.88
N VAL A 186 4.95 27.75 20.79
CA VAL A 186 5.65 27.18 21.95
C VAL A 186 6.92 27.96 22.33
N LYS A 187 7.15 29.13 21.71
CA LYS A 187 8.29 30.03 21.93
C LYS A 187 9.66 29.36 21.71
N TYR A 188 9.74 28.43 20.77
CA TYR A 188 11.02 27.88 20.33
C TYR A 188 11.89 28.97 19.70
N ASP A 189 13.13 29.11 20.19
CA ASP A 189 14.08 30.17 19.83
C ASP A 189 15.47 29.65 19.42
N ASP A 190 15.60 28.34 19.21
CA ASP A 190 16.87 27.69 18.83
C ASP A 190 16.94 27.41 17.31
N ALA A 191 18.05 26.81 16.86
CA ALA A 191 18.36 26.60 15.46
C ALA A 191 17.49 25.53 14.79
N LEU A 192 17.02 25.84 13.58
CA LEU A 192 16.46 24.85 12.66
C LEU A 192 17.58 24.26 11.81
N SER A 193 17.77 22.94 11.90
CA SER A 193 18.69 22.18 11.05
C SER A 193 17.94 21.44 9.95
N LEU A 194 18.58 21.30 8.78
CA LEU A 194 18.07 20.52 7.66
C LEU A 194 19.07 19.43 7.30
N GLU A 195 18.58 18.21 7.18
CA GLU A 195 19.34 17.10 6.60
C GLU A 195 19.06 17.00 5.10
N TYR A 196 20.11 16.80 4.32
CA TYR A 196 20.01 16.73 2.86
C TYR A 196 20.68 15.45 2.34
N GLU A 197 19.86 14.46 2.02
CA GLU A 197 20.30 13.10 1.68
C GLU A 197 20.75 12.94 0.20
N TYR A 198 21.34 13.98 -0.39
CA TYR A 198 21.74 13.98 -1.81
C TYR A 198 22.60 12.78 -2.21
N ARG A 199 23.54 12.38 -1.34
CA ARG A 199 24.42 11.22 -1.58
C ARG A 199 23.64 9.96 -1.95
N TRP A 200 22.45 9.77 -1.37
CA TRP A 200 21.63 8.58 -1.54
C TRP A 200 20.55 8.73 -2.62
N HIS A 201 20.17 9.98 -2.93
CA HIS A 201 19.04 10.29 -3.80
C HIS A 201 19.34 11.40 -4.82
N PRO A 202 20.43 11.32 -5.61
CA PRO A 202 20.81 12.39 -6.54
C PRO A 202 19.82 12.56 -7.70
N GLN A 203 19.00 11.55 -8.02
CA GLN A 203 17.97 11.63 -9.06
C GLN A 203 16.73 12.44 -8.65
N ASP A 204 16.54 12.66 -7.35
CA ASP A 204 15.35 13.33 -6.81
C ASP A 204 15.67 14.72 -6.24
N LEU A 205 16.95 15.03 -6.00
CA LEU A 205 17.41 16.22 -5.30
C LEU A 205 18.36 17.04 -6.16
N ASP A 206 18.21 18.37 -6.11
CA ASP A 206 19.20 19.29 -6.67
C ASP A 206 20.57 19.10 -6.01
N GLU A 207 21.63 19.55 -6.68
CA GLU A 207 22.96 19.68 -6.07
C GLU A 207 22.86 20.34 -4.68
N PRO A 208 23.62 19.88 -3.68
CA PRO A 208 23.47 20.32 -2.29
C PRO A 208 23.43 21.83 -2.12
N GLU A 209 24.32 22.56 -2.80
CA GLU A 209 24.39 24.03 -2.71
C GLU A 209 23.10 24.72 -3.19
N VAL A 210 22.46 24.15 -4.21
CA VAL A 210 21.20 24.66 -4.77
C VAL A 210 20.05 24.30 -3.85
N GLY A 211 19.95 23.02 -3.45
CA GLY A 211 18.89 22.52 -2.57
C GLY A 211 18.86 23.21 -1.21
N PHE A 212 20.01 23.39 -0.56
CA PHE A 212 20.11 24.12 0.72
C PHE A 212 19.74 25.59 0.56
N ARG A 213 20.19 26.26 -0.51
CA ARG A 213 19.87 27.67 -0.76
C ARG A 213 18.36 27.86 -0.94
N ARG A 214 17.73 27.05 -1.76
CA ARG A 214 16.29 27.07 -2.01
C ARG A 214 15.50 26.78 -0.73
N SER A 215 15.91 25.75 0.01
CA SER A 215 15.28 25.39 1.29
C SER A 215 15.34 26.52 2.31
N ALA A 216 16.51 27.15 2.47
CA ALA A 216 16.71 28.27 3.39
C ALA A 216 15.89 29.50 2.98
N GLN A 217 15.80 29.80 1.68
CA GLN A 217 14.97 30.91 1.17
C GLN A 217 13.48 30.68 1.48
N HIS A 218 12.98 29.46 1.24
CA HIS A 218 11.59 29.13 1.52
C HIS A 218 11.26 29.22 3.02
N LEU A 219 12.08 28.63 3.88
CA LEU A 219 11.90 28.71 5.34
C LEU A 219 11.93 30.16 5.86
N ARG A 220 12.84 30.98 5.34
CA ARG A 220 12.91 32.41 5.71
C ARG A 220 11.65 33.18 5.31
N SER A 221 11.08 32.89 4.13
CA SER A 221 9.80 33.46 3.71
C SER A 221 8.70 33.11 4.70
N LEU A 222 8.56 31.82 5.03
CA LEU A 222 7.52 31.35 5.96
C LEU A 222 7.69 31.93 7.37
N LEU A 223 8.93 32.06 7.86
CA LEU A 223 9.21 32.70 9.14
C LEU A 223 8.81 34.17 9.14
N ALA A 224 9.14 34.92 8.07
CA ALA A 224 8.75 36.32 7.93
C ALA A 224 7.22 36.50 7.88
N GLU A 225 6.51 35.59 7.20
CA GLU A 225 5.05 35.57 7.19
C GLU A 225 4.46 35.33 8.60
N CYS A 226 5.05 34.43 9.38
CA CYS A 226 4.63 34.18 10.77
C CYS A 226 4.85 35.40 11.68
N ASP A 227 5.96 36.11 11.48
CA ASP A 227 6.31 37.30 12.25
C ASP A 227 5.38 38.49 11.90
N ALA A 228 4.96 38.60 10.63
CA ALA A 228 3.96 39.59 10.20
C ALA A 228 2.58 39.32 10.82
N ASP A 229 2.14 38.05 10.88
CA ASP A 229 0.83 37.66 11.41
C ASP A 229 0.73 37.86 12.94
N THR A 230 1.85 37.76 13.66
CA THR A 230 1.91 38.05 15.11
C THR A 230 1.93 39.55 15.42
N SER A 231 2.52 40.37 14.56
CA SER A 231 2.55 41.84 14.72
C SER A 231 1.18 42.52 14.57
N GLY A 232 0.23 41.88 13.89
CA GLY A 232 -1.15 42.37 13.74
C GLY A 232 -2.04 42.16 14.97
N ARG A 233 -1.62 41.34 15.94
CA ARG A 233 -2.35 41.13 17.21
C ARG A 233 -1.81 42.05 18.31
N THR A 234 -1.94 43.36 18.12
CA THR A 234 -1.84 44.28 19.24
C THR A 234 -3.09 44.09 20.11
N VAL A 235 -2.99 43.27 21.16
CA VAL A 235 -4.00 43.23 22.22
C VAL A 235 -3.99 44.61 22.87
N GLY A 236 -5.02 45.40 22.59
CA GLY A 236 -5.30 46.61 23.34
C GLY A 236 -5.52 46.24 24.80
N VAL A 237 -4.49 46.44 25.62
CA VAL A 237 -4.65 46.54 27.07
C VAL A 237 -5.10 47.97 27.32
N ALA A 238 -6.41 48.16 27.49
CA ALA A 238 -6.94 49.34 28.13
C ALA A 238 -6.60 49.25 29.62
N LEU A 239 -5.99 50.32 30.15
CA LEU A 239 -5.79 50.55 31.58
C LEU A 239 -7.14 50.58 32.33
#